data_AF-A0A8T5TWG1-F1
#
_entry.id   AF-A0A8T5TWG1-F1
#
_cell.length_a   1.000
_cell.length_b   1.000
_cell.length_c   1.000
_cell.angle_alpha   90.00
_cell.angle_beta   90.00
_cell.angle_gamma   90.00
#
_symmetry.space_group_name_H-M   'P 1'
#
loop_
_entity.id
_entity.type
_entity.pdbx_description
1 polymer ?
#
loop_
_entity_poly.entity_id
_entity_poly.type
_entity_poly.pdbx_seq_one_letter_code
_entity_poly.pdbx_strand_id
1 'polypeptide(L)'
;MSVEAYLNKGIKEIITEIPEVEEILDEFEIGCGTCGEGLCLLKDIVEIHYIDEDMEAELMARISHAIFPDKAIEFPKRKRKKKGPREINYSPPMKKMVFEHVLIKRWLALLPKVIDNLDLETEEGLQLINNGIDFISNFADKYHHAKEEDETFKYFDENFDMIKVIKNDHIKVRGHVKLMIEAIANKDKKTLAQHLTSYSKILPEHIKKEDEILFPWMDRNLTTNQIGQLYSRFNEIDEEYGDAPERHRIFIEELESKFC
;
A
#
# COMPACT_ATOMS: atom_id res chain seq x y z
N MET A 1 20.57 19.16 -17.69
CA MET A 1 19.28 18.47 -17.88
C MET A 1 18.15 19.50 -17.79
N SER A 2 17.00 19.24 -18.40
CA SER A 2 15.82 20.11 -18.26
C SER A 2 15.02 19.74 -17.01
N VAL A 3 14.16 20.65 -16.53
CA VAL A 3 13.22 20.35 -15.44
C VAL A 3 12.26 19.23 -15.80
N GLU A 4 11.86 19.17 -17.07
CA GLU A 4 10.99 18.11 -17.59
C GLU A 4 11.62 16.71 -17.52
N ALA A 5 12.96 16.63 -17.57
CA ALA A 5 13.67 15.38 -17.34
C ALA A 5 13.58 14.94 -15.87
N TYR A 6 13.67 15.87 -14.91
CA TYR A 6 13.53 15.56 -13.48
C TYR A 6 12.09 15.20 -13.09
N LEU A 7 11.08 15.79 -13.73
CA LEU A 7 9.68 15.42 -13.51
C LEU A 7 9.40 13.94 -13.82
N ASN A 8 10.14 13.36 -14.77
CA ASN A 8 10.02 11.97 -15.18
C ASN A 8 11.10 11.07 -14.59
N LYS A 9 11.79 11.53 -13.54
CA LYS A 9 12.86 10.78 -12.85
C LYS A 9 12.36 10.23 -11.53
N GLY A 10 12.83 9.02 -11.17
CA GLY A 10 12.46 8.36 -9.93
C GLY A 10 12.96 9.12 -8.71
N ILE A 11 12.12 9.32 -7.70
CA ILE A 11 12.42 10.20 -6.58
C ILE A 11 13.67 9.81 -5.81
N LYS A 12 13.94 8.50 -5.68
CA LYS A 12 15.16 8.02 -5.00
C LYS A 12 16.42 8.34 -5.77
N GLU A 13 16.35 8.34 -7.10
CA GLU A 13 17.48 8.75 -7.93
C GLU A 13 17.75 10.25 -7.73
N ILE A 14 16.68 11.07 -7.68
CA ILE A 14 16.79 12.51 -7.39
C ILE A 14 17.38 12.75 -6.00
N ILE A 15 16.88 12.09 -4.95
CA ILE A 15 17.37 12.23 -3.57
C ILE A 15 18.83 11.77 -3.46
N THR A 16 19.23 10.72 -4.18
CA THR A 16 20.62 10.25 -4.18
C THR A 16 21.57 11.27 -4.81
N GLU A 17 21.12 11.94 -5.88
CA GLU A 17 21.89 13.01 -6.53
C GLU A 17 21.89 14.30 -5.71
N ILE A 18 20.76 14.60 -5.06
CA ILE A 18 20.47 15.88 -4.40
C ILE A 18 19.72 15.57 -3.08
N PRO A 19 20.46 15.29 -1.98
CA PRO A 19 19.84 14.89 -0.70
C PRO A 19 18.88 15.93 -0.11
N GLU A 20 19.08 17.22 -0.38
CA GLU A 20 18.21 18.32 0.05
C GLU A 20 16.75 18.14 -0.42
N VAL A 21 16.52 17.40 -1.52
CA VAL A 21 15.16 17.12 -2.01
C VAL A 21 14.35 16.28 -1.01
N GLU A 22 14.99 15.41 -0.22
CA GLU A 22 14.31 14.64 0.83
C GLU A 22 13.79 15.57 1.94
N GLU A 23 14.64 16.49 2.42
CA GLU A 23 14.28 17.47 3.44
C GLU A 23 13.12 18.36 2.99
N ILE A 24 13.18 18.82 1.73
CA ILE A 24 12.10 19.62 1.13
C ILE A 24 10.79 18.81 1.07
N LEU A 25 10.81 17.54 0.68
CA LEU A 25 9.60 16.72 0.62
C LEU A 25 9.02 16.47 2.02
N ASP A 26 9.86 16.20 3.01
CA ASP A 26 9.43 15.96 4.39
C ASP A 26 8.75 17.18 5.01
N GLU A 27 9.21 18.40 4.71
CA GLU A 27 8.57 19.65 5.15
C GLU A 27 7.14 19.82 4.61
N PHE A 28 6.82 19.19 3.47
CA PHE A 28 5.47 19.18 2.88
C PHE A 28 4.66 17.95 3.28
N GLU A 29 5.10 17.20 4.31
CA GLU A 29 4.48 15.95 4.78
C GLU A 29 4.52 14.83 3.71
N ILE A 30 5.55 14.82 2.85
CA ILE A 30 5.74 13.85 1.77
C ILE A 30 6.93 12.94 2.08
N GLY A 31 6.67 11.85 2.82
CA GLY A 31 7.70 10.91 3.29
C GLY A 31 8.26 9.97 2.20
N CYS A 32 8.92 10.50 1.17
CA CYS A 32 9.58 9.70 0.13
C CYS A 32 10.95 9.15 0.57
N GLY A 33 11.53 9.74 1.61
CA GLY A 33 12.83 9.39 2.19
C GLY A 33 12.94 7.98 2.74
N THR A 34 11.85 7.43 3.28
CA THR A 34 11.84 6.07 3.85
C THR A 34 11.29 5.02 2.89
N CYS A 35 10.85 5.41 1.68
CA CYS A 35 10.26 4.49 0.71
C CYS A 35 11.32 3.53 0.12
N GLY A 36 11.15 2.23 0.31
CA GLY A 36 12.10 1.20 -0.13
C GLY A 36 12.17 0.95 -1.64
N GLU A 37 11.17 1.40 -2.41
CA GLU A 37 11.06 1.10 -3.86
C GLU A 37 11.68 2.19 -4.75
N GLY A 38 11.41 3.47 -4.43
CA GLY A 38 11.92 4.61 -5.21
C GLY A 38 11.39 4.76 -6.64
N LEU A 39 10.36 3.99 -7.01
CA LEU A 39 9.81 3.97 -8.38
C LEU A 39 8.89 5.15 -8.70
N CYS A 40 8.39 5.88 -7.70
CA CYS A 40 7.53 7.04 -7.91
C CYS A 40 8.29 8.17 -8.62
N LEU A 41 7.71 8.73 -9.67
CA LEU A 41 8.26 9.91 -10.33
C LEU A 41 7.91 11.18 -9.54
N LEU A 42 8.77 12.19 -9.65
CA LEU A 42 8.55 13.49 -8.98
C LEU A 42 7.18 14.09 -9.34
N LYS A 43 6.78 14.02 -10.62
CA LYS A 43 5.49 14.56 -11.07
C LYS A 43 4.29 13.87 -10.41
N ASP A 44 4.40 12.59 -10.09
CA ASP A 44 3.29 11.78 -9.56
C ASP A 44 3.17 11.99 -8.05
N ILE A 45 4.29 12.10 -7.34
CA ILE A 45 4.31 12.45 -5.90
C ILE A 45 3.51 13.73 -5.65
N VAL A 46 3.79 14.74 -6.45
CA VAL A 46 3.15 16.04 -6.34
C VAL A 46 1.65 15.97 -6.65
N GLU A 47 1.25 15.09 -7.57
CA GLU A 47 -0.15 14.84 -7.95
C GLU A 47 -0.92 14.05 -6.87
N ILE A 48 -0.28 13.09 -6.21
CA ILE A 48 -0.93 12.17 -5.28
C ILE A 48 -1.16 12.81 -3.91
N HIS A 49 -0.19 13.57 -3.40
CA HIS A 49 -0.19 14.13 -2.05
C HIS A 49 -1.14 15.34 -1.85
N TYR A 50 -1.97 15.66 -2.86
CA TYR A 50 -3.07 16.62 -2.75
C TYR A 50 -2.68 17.97 -2.12
N ILE A 51 -1.54 18.47 -2.55
CA ILE A 51 -1.03 19.79 -2.22
C ILE A 51 -1.90 20.83 -2.93
N ASP A 52 -2.27 21.93 -2.28
CA ASP A 52 -2.98 23.02 -2.97
C ASP A 52 -2.07 23.72 -3.99
N GLU A 53 -2.64 24.53 -4.88
CA GLU A 53 -1.90 25.12 -6.02
C GLU A 53 -0.73 26.01 -5.56
N ASP A 54 -0.89 26.73 -4.45
CA ASP A 54 0.15 27.63 -3.92
C ASP A 54 1.27 26.82 -3.26
N MET A 55 0.93 25.82 -2.44
CA MET A 55 1.90 24.91 -1.84
C MET A 55 2.62 24.03 -2.89
N GLU A 56 1.94 23.59 -3.97
CA GLU A 56 2.60 22.87 -5.07
C GLU A 56 3.61 23.78 -5.74
N ALA A 57 3.22 25.02 -6.06
CA ALA A 57 4.13 25.97 -6.68
C ALA A 57 5.36 26.24 -5.80
N GLU A 58 5.16 26.36 -4.48
CA GLU A 58 6.25 26.51 -3.51
C GLU A 58 7.15 25.27 -3.46
N LEU A 59 6.57 24.08 -3.32
CA LEU A 59 7.32 22.81 -3.32
C LEU A 59 8.18 22.68 -4.57
N MET A 60 7.58 22.88 -5.73
CA MET A 60 8.26 22.75 -7.02
C MET A 60 9.34 23.81 -7.19
N ALA A 61 9.10 25.05 -6.74
CA ALA A 61 10.12 26.10 -6.76
C ALA A 61 11.32 25.75 -5.89
N ARG A 62 11.10 25.22 -4.68
CA ARG A 62 12.17 24.78 -3.77
C ARG A 62 12.98 23.62 -4.35
N ILE A 63 12.30 22.60 -4.88
CA ILE A 63 12.96 21.47 -5.55
C ILE A 63 13.76 21.96 -6.76
N SER A 64 13.23 22.89 -7.57
CA SER A 64 14.01 23.45 -8.68
C SER A 64 15.20 24.29 -8.21
N HIS A 65 15.10 25.01 -7.10
CA HIS A 65 16.24 25.75 -6.58
C HIS A 65 17.36 24.79 -6.13
N ALA A 66 17.00 23.69 -5.46
CA ALA A 66 17.96 22.66 -5.07
C ALA A 66 18.63 21.99 -6.29
N ILE A 67 17.87 21.71 -7.36
CA ILE A 67 18.40 21.09 -8.59
C ILE A 67 19.19 22.09 -9.46
N PHE A 68 18.72 23.34 -9.53
CA PHE A 68 19.23 24.37 -10.44
C PHE A 68 19.41 25.71 -9.70
N PRO A 69 20.41 25.84 -8.80
CA PRO A 69 20.56 27.01 -7.94
C PRO A 69 20.75 28.33 -8.72
N ASP A 70 21.39 28.25 -9.90
CA ASP A 70 21.67 29.41 -10.76
C ASP A 70 20.62 29.66 -11.86
N LYS A 71 19.47 28.96 -11.83
CA LYS A 71 18.40 29.11 -12.83
C LYS A 71 17.03 29.22 -12.16
N ALA A 72 16.37 30.35 -12.38
CA ALA A 72 14.94 30.48 -12.08
C ALA A 72 14.16 29.65 -13.11
N ILE A 73 13.42 28.64 -12.64
CA ILE A 73 12.60 27.80 -13.50
C ILE A 73 11.17 27.79 -12.97
N GLU A 74 10.23 28.19 -13.83
CA GLU A 74 8.80 28.13 -13.54
C GLU A 74 8.24 26.78 -14.00
N PHE A 75 7.50 26.12 -13.12
CA PHE A 75 6.75 24.91 -13.48
C PHE A 75 5.43 25.30 -14.14
N PRO A 76 4.94 24.48 -15.09
CA PRO A 76 3.62 24.68 -15.66
C PRO A 76 2.57 24.60 -14.54
N LYS A 77 1.83 25.70 -14.34
CA LYS A 77 0.73 25.75 -13.37
C LYS A 77 -0.34 24.73 -13.77
N ARG A 78 -0.64 23.80 -12.86
CA ARG A 78 -1.76 22.86 -12.99
C ARG A 78 -2.95 23.45 -12.24
N LYS A 79 -4.12 23.52 -12.89
CA LYS A 79 -5.36 23.90 -12.20
C LYS A 79 -5.73 22.82 -11.19
N ARG A 80 -5.54 23.08 -9.90
CA ARG A 80 -5.94 22.17 -8.82
C ARG A 80 -7.31 22.54 -8.25
N LYS A 81 -8.04 21.53 -7.75
CA LYS A 81 -9.26 21.75 -6.96
C LYS A 81 -8.85 22.27 -5.57
N LYS A 82 -9.54 23.30 -5.06
CA LYS A 82 -9.29 23.86 -3.72
C LYS A 82 -9.44 22.80 -2.62
N LYS A 83 -8.54 22.86 -1.63
CA LYS A 83 -8.48 21.98 -0.46
C LYS A 83 -9.78 22.09 0.37
N GLY A 84 -10.49 20.98 0.53
CA GLY A 84 -11.50 20.81 1.59
C GLY A 84 -10.82 20.46 2.93
N PRO A 85 -11.56 20.40 4.05
CA PRO A 85 -10.99 20.05 5.35
C PRO A 85 -10.29 18.68 5.33
N ARG A 86 -9.22 18.54 6.13
CA ARG A 86 -8.29 17.39 6.25
C ARG A 86 -8.94 16.06 6.70
N GLU A 87 -10.27 16.00 6.88
CA GLU A 87 -10.94 14.73 7.16
C GLU A 87 -11.10 13.94 5.87
N ILE A 88 -10.35 12.83 5.77
CA ILE A 88 -10.50 11.87 4.69
C ILE A 88 -11.83 11.14 4.91
N ASN A 89 -12.90 11.64 4.30
CA ASN A 89 -14.19 10.97 4.29
C ASN A 89 -14.30 10.08 3.04
N TYR A 90 -13.75 8.88 3.13
CA TYR A 90 -13.80 7.89 2.05
C TYR A 90 -15.24 7.58 1.62
N SER A 91 -15.42 7.34 0.32
CA SER A 91 -16.64 6.73 -0.20
C SER A 91 -16.84 5.30 0.36
N PRO A 92 -18.07 4.76 0.33
CA PRO A 92 -18.35 3.42 0.84
C PRO A 92 -17.39 2.29 0.37
N PRO A 93 -17.03 2.15 -0.92
CA PRO A 93 -16.09 1.12 -1.33
C PRO A 93 -14.68 1.33 -0.76
N MET A 94 -14.18 2.57 -0.73
CA MET A 94 -12.86 2.86 -0.15
C MET A 94 -12.83 2.62 1.37
N LYS A 95 -13.92 2.95 2.09
CA LYS A 95 -14.07 2.61 3.52
C LYS A 95 -13.98 1.11 3.76
N LYS A 96 -14.54 0.29 2.87
CA LYS A 96 -14.50 -1.16 2.98
C LYS A 96 -13.05 -1.68 2.86
N MET A 97 -12.30 -1.21 1.87
CA MET A 97 -10.88 -1.60 1.70
C MET A 97 -10.04 -1.24 2.93
N VAL A 98 -10.17 0.00 3.44
CA VAL A 98 -9.47 0.43 4.66
C VAL A 98 -9.92 -0.39 5.89
N PHE A 99 -11.19 -0.81 5.96
CA PHE A 99 -11.66 -1.67 7.05
C PHE A 99 -11.08 -3.08 6.96
N GLU A 100 -10.96 -3.65 5.76
CA GLU A 100 -10.30 -4.95 5.54
C GLU A 100 -8.82 -4.89 5.95
N HIS A 101 -8.12 -3.77 5.67
CA HIS A 101 -6.78 -3.51 6.16
C HIS A 101 -6.64 -3.56 7.70
N VAL A 102 -7.68 -3.19 8.46
CA VAL A 102 -7.63 -3.29 9.93
C VAL A 102 -7.39 -4.74 10.37
N LEU A 103 -8.06 -5.70 9.74
CA LEU A 103 -7.89 -7.11 10.09
C LEU A 103 -6.50 -7.63 9.67
N ILE A 104 -6.00 -7.20 8.52
CA ILE A 104 -4.65 -7.53 8.06
C ILE A 104 -3.59 -6.97 9.03
N LYS A 105 -3.73 -5.71 9.47
CA LYS A 105 -2.83 -5.09 10.47
C LYS A 105 -2.83 -5.85 11.81
N ARG A 106 -3.99 -6.35 12.25
CA ARG A 106 -4.11 -7.19 13.46
C ARG A 106 -3.31 -8.49 13.32
N TRP A 107 -3.44 -9.18 12.18
CA TRP A 107 -2.60 -10.34 11.88
C TRP A 107 -1.10 -10.01 11.92
N LEU A 108 -0.69 -8.92 11.27
CA LEU A 108 0.72 -8.49 11.25
C LEU A 108 1.27 -8.22 12.66
N ALA A 109 0.45 -7.69 13.57
CA ALA A 109 0.84 -7.45 14.96
C ALA A 109 1.08 -8.75 15.75
N LEU A 110 0.43 -9.85 15.36
CA LEU A 110 0.59 -11.17 16.00
C LEU A 110 1.78 -11.95 15.45
N LEU A 111 2.25 -11.65 14.24
CA LEU A 111 3.32 -12.38 13.57
C LEU A 111 4.59 -12.59 14.42
N PRO A 112 5.11 -11.61 15.18
CA PRO A 112 6.25 -11.84 16.05
C PRO A 112 6.03 -12.99 17.05
N LYS A 113 4.85 -13.04 17.68
CA LYS A 113 4.49 -14.11 18.63
C LYS A 113 4.29 -15.45 17.92
N VAL A 114 3.69 -15.44 16.73
CA VAL A 114 3.55 -16.65 15.91
C VAL A 114 4.93 -17.20 15.54
N ILE A 115 5.87 -16.34 15.12
CA ILE A 115 7.23 -16.72 14.75
C ILE A 115 7.99 -17.30 15.94
N ASP A 116 7.92 -16.65 17.11
CA ASP A 116 8.57 -17.13 18.35
C ASP A 116 8.04 -18.51 18.78
N ASN A 117 6.76 -18.79 18.53
CA ASN A 117 6.07 -20.03 18.91
C ASN A 117 5.85 -21.00 17.74
N LEU A 118 6.59 -20.84 16.62
CA LEU A 118 6.44 -21.70 15.45
C LEU A 118 6.62 -23.18 15.82
N ASP A 119 5.66 -24.02 15.46
CA ASP A 119 5.71 -25.46 15.67
C ASP A 119 5.15 -26.17 14.42
N LEU A 120 6.00 -26.95 13.77
CA LEU A 120 5.66 -27.73 12.56
C LEU A 120 5.62 -29.25 12.85
N GLU A 121 5.78 -29.64 14.11
CA GLU A 121 5.79 -31.05 14.53
C GLU A 121 4.47 -31.48 15.14
N THR A 122 3.77 -30.58 15.83
CA THR A 122 2.44 -30.87 16.38
C THR A 122 1.32 -30.54 15.40
N GLU A 123 0.21 -31.26 15.52
CA GLU A 123 -1.01 -31.00 14.74
C GLU A 123 -1.56 -29.60 15.03
N GLU A 124 -1.56 -29.17 16.30
CA GLU A 124 -2.01 -27.84 16.71
C GLU A 124 -1.14 -26.72 16.09
N GLY A 125 0.19 -26.89 16.11
CA GLY A 125 1.12 -25.94 15.50
C GLY A 125 0.95 -25.81 13.99
N LEU A 126 0.83 -26.94 13.29
CA LEU A 126 0.57 -26.98 11.85
C LEU A 126 -0.79 -26.34 11.51
N GLN A 127 -1.84 -26.61 12.29
CA GLN A 127 -3.15 -26.02 12.05
C GLN A 127 -3.11 -24.49 12.19
N LEU A 128 -2.45 -23.96 13.22
CA LEU A 128 -2.30 -22.52 13.42
C LEU A 128 -1.62 -21.86 12.23
N ILE A 129 -0.50 -22.43 11.77
CA ILE A 129 0.24 -21.88 10.63
C ILE A 129 -0.53 -22.00 9.32
N ASN A 130 -1.18 -23.14 9.06
CA ASN A 130 -2.02 -23.29 7.88
C ASN A 130 -3.18 -22.30 7.86
N ASN A 131 -3.84 -22.05 9.01
CA ASN A 131 -4.88 -21.03 9.12
C ASN A 131 -4.32 -19.61 8.86
N GLY A 132 -3.10 -19.31 9.33
CA GLY A 132 -2.42 -18.06 9.02
C GLY A 132 -2.10 -17.89 7.53
N ILE A 133 -1.63 -18.94 6.86
CA ILE A 133 -1.39 -18.94 5.41
C ILE A 133 -2.70 -18.84 4.63
N ASP A 134 -3.77 -19.48 5.10
CA ASP A 134 -5.12 -19.39 4.55
C ASP A 134 -5.65 -17.94 4.64
N PHE A 135 -5.48 -17.28 5.79
CA PHE A 135 -5.79 -15.85 5.95
C PHE A 135 -5.04 -14.99 4.92
N ILE A 136 -3.72 -15.16 4.80
CA ILE A 136 -2.93 -14.38 3.85
C ILE A 136 -3.38 -14.63 2.40
N SER A 137 -3.62 -15.89 2.04
CA SER A 137 -3.89 -16.28 0.64
C SER A 137 -5.32 -16.00 0.21
N ASN A 138 -6.29 -16.14 1.11
CA ASN A 138 -7.70 -16.06 0.75
C ASN A 138 -8.36 -14.77 1.22
N PHE A 139 -7.99 -14.21 2.38
CA PHE A 139 -8.50 -12.92 2.83
C PHE A 139 -7.69 -11.75 2.24
N ALA A 140 -6.38 -11.71 2.49
CA ALA A 140 -5.57 -10.57 2.04
C ALA A 140 -5.40 -10.56 0.51
N ASP A 141 -5.12 -11.72 -0.10
CA ASP A 141 -4.84 -11.75 -1.54
C ASP A 141 -6.10 -11.90 -2.41
N LYS A 142 -6.73 -13.07 -2.41
CA LYS A 142 -7.83 -13.35 -3.37
C LYS A 142 -9.12 -12.58 -3.09
N TYR A 143 -9.28 -12.00 -1.91
CA TYR A 143 -10.45 -11.22 -1.55
C TYR A 143 -10.14 -9.71 -1.56
N HIS A 144 -9.15 -9.27 -0.77
CA HIS A 144 -8.81 -7.86 -0.68
C HIS A 144 -8.02 -7.36 -1.91
N HIS A 145 -6.81 -7.87 -2.20
CA HIS A 145 -6.05 -7.40 -3.37
C HIS A 145 -6.78 -7.65 -4.71
N ALA A 146 -7.65 -8.67 -4.79
CA ALA A 146 -8.50 -8.87 -5.97
C ALA A 146 -9.48 -7.71 -6.18
N LYS A 147 -10.09 -7.16 -5.13
CA LYS A 147 -10.93 -5.94 -5.23
C LYS A 147 -10.14 -4.74 -5.75
N GLU A 148 -8.84 -4.70 -5.47
CA GLU A 148 -7.95 -3.68 -5.99
C GLU A 148 -7.62 -3.92 -7.46
N GLU A 149 -6.96 -5.04 -7.76
CA GLU A 149 -6.42 -5.34 -9.08
C GLU A 149 -7.52 -5.61 -10.11
N ASP A 150 -8.54 -6.37 -9.73
CA ASP A 150 -9.58 -6.83 -10.64
C ASP A 150 -10.79 -5.91 -10.67
N GLU A 151 -10.95 -4.94 -9.78
CA GLU A 151 -12.15 -4.08 -9.82
C GLU A 151 -11.77 -2.59 -9.77
N THR A 152 -10.97 -2.18 -8.80
CA THR A 152 -10.69 -0.75 -8.57
C THR A 152 -9.70 -0.18 -9.57
N PHE A 153 -8.58 -0.85 -9.82
CA PHE A 153 -7.50 -0.35 -10.67
C PHE A 153 -7.90 -0.22 -12.13
N LYS A 154 -8.94 -0.95 -12.58
CA LYS A 154 -9.51 -0.87 -13.94
C LYS A 154 -10.07 0.51 -14.29
N TYR A 155 -10.36 1.34 -13.30
CA TYR A 155 -10.85 2.72 -13.50
C TYR A 155 -9.73 3.75 -13.74
N PHE A 156 -8.46 3.34 -13.65
CA PHE A 156 -7.31 4.22 -13.72
C PHE A 156 -6.31 3.76 -14.79
N ASP A 157 -5.37 4.64 -15.16
CA ASP A 157 -4.28 4.28 -16.07
C ASP A 157 -3.35 3.26 -15.39
N GLU A 158 -3.22 2.08 -15.99
CA GLU A 158 -2.31 1.03 -15.52
C GLU A 158 -0.84 1.46 -15.53
N ASN A 159 -0.50 2.48 -16.32
CA ASN A 159 0.84 3.06 -16.37
C ASN A 159 1.13 4.04 -15.25
N PHE A 160 0.15 4.33 -14.39
CA PHE A 160 0.37 5.15 -13.22
C PHE A 160 1.35 4.47 -12.26
N ASP A 161 2.47 5.14 -11.96
CA ASP A 161 3.59 4.49 -11.29
C ASP A 161 3.25 4.03 -9.87
N MET A 162 2.31 4.69 -9.19
CA MET A 162 1.82 4.23 -7.89
C MET A 162 1.09 2.88 -7.98
N ILE A 163 0.27 2.66 -9.02
CA ILE A 163 -0.38 1.36 -9.24
C ILE A 163 0.66 0.28 -9.54
N LYS A 164 1.73 0.62 -10.28
CA LYS A 164 2.85 -0.32 -10.52
C LYS A 164 3.59 -0.67 -9.24
N VAL A 165 3.84 0.31 -8.37
CA VAL A 165 4.47 0.10 -7.05
C VAL A 165 3.64 -0.89 -6.22
N ILE A 166 2.33 -0.65 -6.12
CA ILE A 166 1.43 -1.51 -5.36
C ILE A 166 1.36 -2.93 -5.94
N LYS A 167 1.20 -3.07 -7.26
CA LYS A 167 1.23 -4.40 -7.92
C LYS A 167 2.56 -5.13 -7.71
N ASN A 168 3.68 -4.40 -7.70
CA ASN A 168 4.99 -4.99 -7.42
C ASN A 168 5.09 -5.49 -5.97
N ASP A 169 4.55 -4.74 -5.00
CA ASP A 169 4.45 -5.18 -3.62
C ASP A 169 3.58 -6.46 -3.51
N HIS A 170 2.44 -6.53 -4.21
CA HIS A 170 1.62 -7.75 -4.29
C HIS A 170 2.40 -8.96 -4.81
N ILE A 171 3.15 -8.78 -5.91
CA ILE A 171 3.99 -9.85 -6.49
C ILE A 171 5.03 -10.34 -5.48
N LYS A 172 5.70 -9.42 -4.77
CA LYS A 172 6.71 -9.78 -3.74
C LYS A 172 6.10 -10.57 -2.60
N VAL A 173 4.96 -10.13 -2.06
CA VAL A 173 4.33 -10.81 -0.93
C VAL A 173 3.75 -12.17 -1.35
N ARG A 174 3.18 -12.30 -2.55
CA ARG A 174 2.80 -13.61 -3.14
C ARG A 174 4.00 -14.54 -3.29
N GLY A 175 5.16 -14.00 -3.68
CA GLY A 175 6.42 -14.74 -3.74
C GLY A 175 6.86 -15.28 -2.38
N HIS A 176 6.73 -14.48 -1.31
CA HIS A 176 6.99 -14.95 0.06
C HIS A 176 6.01 -16.04 0.49
N VAL A 177 4.71 -15.89 0.23
CA VAL A 177 3.69 -16.89 0.57
C VAL A 177 3.99 -18.24 -0.08
N LYS A 178 4.40 -18.24 -1.37
CA LYS A 178 4.81 -19.46 -2.06
C LYS A 178 5.94 -20.19 -1.30
N LEU A 179 6.97 -19.45 -0.89
CA LEU A 179 8.12 -20.03 -0.16
C LEU A 179 7.73 -20.47 1.27
N MET A 180 6.76 -19.81 1.91
CA MET A 180 6.19 -20.27 3.18
C MET A 180 5.49 -21.63 3.04
N ILE A 181 4.67 -21.80 1.99
CA ILE A 181 3.98 -23.07 1.71
C ILE A 181 4.99 -24.19 1.47
N GLU A 182 6.04 -23.94 0.70
CA GLU A 182 7.13 -24.90 0.48
C GLU A 182 7.88 -25.23 1.79
N ALA A 183 8.13 -24.24 2.65
CA ALA A 183 8.77 -24.44 3.93
C ALA A 183 7.91 -25.29 4.88
N ILE A 184 6.59 -25.07 4.93
CA ILE A 184 5.65 -25.90 5.71
C ILE A 184 5.69 -27.35 5.23
N ALA A 185 5.61 -27.58 3.92
CA ALA A 185 5.65 -28.93 3.34
C ALA A 185 6.95 -29.69 3.69
N ASN A 186 8.07 -28.97 3.76
CA ASN A 186 9.38 -29.53 4.11
C ASN A 186 9.69 -29.50 5.61
N LYS A 187 8.76 -29.05 6.46
CA LYS A 187 8.98 -28.77 7.89
C LYS A 187 10.20 -27.87 8.17
N ASP A 188 10.53 -26.98 7.24
CA ASP A 188 11.64 -26.03 7.38
C ASP A 188 11.20 -24.79 8.16
N LYS A 189 11.25 -24.91 9.49
CA LYS A 189 10.91 -23.82 10.42
C LYS A 189 11.73 -22.54 10.17
N LYS A 190 13.01 -22.67 9.79
CA LYS A 190 13.90 -21.53 9.61
C LYS A 190 13.48 -20.71 8.40
N THR A 191 13.25 -21.37 7.27
CA THR A 191 12.82 -20.70 6.03
C THR A 191 11.43 -20.09 6.20
N LEU A 192 10.51 -20.78 6.89
CA LEU A 192 9.19 -20.24 7.21
C LEU A 192 9.28 -18.95 8.05
N ALA A 193 10.06 -18.96 9.14
CA ALA A 193 10.26 -17.78 9.99
C ALA A 193 10.86 -16.61 9.21
N GLN A 194 11.82 -16.88 8.33
CA GLN A 194 12.44 -15.85 7.48
C GLN A 194 11.41 -15.19 6.55
N HIS A 195 10.56 -15.97 5.88
CA HIS A 195 9.58 -15.41 4.97
C HIS A 195 8.42 -14.71 5.69
N LEU A 196 7.95 -15.23 6.83
CA LEU A 196 6.97 -14.52 7.67
C LEU A 196 7.53 -13.16 8.13
N THR A 197 8.82 -13.10 8.50
CA THR A 197 9.50 -11.85 8.88
C THR A 197 9.63 -10.87 7.70
N SER A 198 9.93 -11.35 6.50
CA SER A 198 10.00 -10.48 5.31
C SER A 198 8.62 -9.94 4.93
N TYR A 199 7.60 -10.80 4.98
CA TYR A 199 6.20 -10.42 4.77
C TYR A 199 5.77 -9.33 5.76
N SER A 200 6.09 -9.50 7.06
CA SER A 200 5.74 -8.52 8.11
C SER A 200 6.46 -7.18 8.00
N LYS A 201 7.50 -7.08 7.15
CA LYS A 201 8.21 -5.81 6.88
C LYS A 201 7.64 -5.08 5.67
N ILE A 202 7.18 -5.81 4.65
CA ILE A 202 6.68 -5.22 3.40
C ILE A 202 5.25 -4.69 3.60
N LEU A 203 4.39 -5.52 4.20
CA LEU A 203 2.95 -5.26 4.17
C LEU A 203 2.50 -4.01 4.96
N PRO A 204 3.11 -3.63 6.11
CA PRO A 204 2.75 -2.37 6.77
C PRO A 204 2.99 -1.13 5.89
N GLU A 205 4.11 -1.08 5.18
CA GLU A 205 4.45 0.04 4.29
C GLU A 205 3.57 0.04 3.03
N HIS A 206 3.24 -1.14 2.51
CA HIS A 206 2.28 -1.31 1.42
C HIS A 206 0.89 -0.79 1.80
N ILE A 207 0.33 -1.22 2.94
CA ILE A 207 -0.97 -0.74 3.41
C ILE A 207 -0.94 0.78 3.68
N LYS A 208 0.16 1.31 4.20
CA LYS A 208 0.32 2.75 4.43
C LYS A 208 0.26 3.54 3.12
N LYS A 209 0.94 3.06 2.07
CA LYS A 209 0.88 3.62 0.71
C LYS A 209 -0.54 3.60 0.14
N GLU A 210 -1.35 2.64 0.51
CA GLU A 210 -2.75 2.58 0.05
C GLU A 210 -3.65 3.51 0.83
N ASP A 211 -3.71 3.30 2.15
CA ASP A 211 -4.58 4.04 3.05
C ASP A 211 -4.31 5.55 2.95
N GLU A 212 -3.05 5.98 3.04
CA GLU A 212 -2.73 7.40 3.18
C GLU A 212 -2.58 8.14 1.85
N ILE A 213 -2.31 7.41 0.77
CA ILE A 213 -1.82 8.00 -0.49
C ILE A 213 -2.71 7.55 -1.68
N LEU A 214 -2.75 6.26 -2.00
CA LEU A 214 -3.44 5.77 -3.20
C LEU A 214 -4.96 5.87 -3.09
N PHE A 215 -5.58 5.32 -2.03
CA PHE A 215 -7.04 5.32 -1.89
C PHE A 215 -7.63 6.73 -1.80
N PRO A 216 -7.06 7.70 -1.05
CA PRO A 216 -7.56 9.07 -1.06
C PRO A 216 -7.48 9.70 -2.45
N TRP A 217 -6.42 9.42 -3.21
CA TRP A 217 -6.29 9.91 -4.57
C TRP A 217 -7.32 9.24 -5.50
N MET A 218 -7.51 7.93 -5.42
CA MET A 218 -8.51 7.20 -6.19
C MET A 218 -9.91 7.72 -5.91
N ASP A 219 -10.28 7.87 -4.64
CA ASP A 219 -11.62 8.30 -4.23
C ASP A 219 -11.99 9.68 -4.78
N ARG A 220 -11.03 10.62 -4.80
CA ARG A 220 -11.22 11.97 -5.37
C ARG A 220 -11.34 11.99 -6.89
N ASN A 221 -10.81 10.96 -7.56
CA ASN A 221 -10.76 10.86 -9.02
C ASN A 221 -11.84 9.93 -9.58
N LEU A 222 -12.57 9.20 -8.73
CA LEU A 222 -13.76 8.47 -9.13
C LEU A 222 -14.98 9.40 -9.23
N THR A 223 -15.81 9.16 -10.24
CA THR A 223 -17.14 9.78 -10.35
C THR A 223 -18.13 9.08 -9.42
N THR A 224 -19.22 9.77 -9.05
CA THR A 224 -20.31 9.17 -8.25
C THR A 224 -20.86 7.87 -8.86
N ASN A 225 -20.93 7.78 -10.20
CA ASN A 225 -21.37 6.57 -10.88
C ASN A 225 -20.38 5.42 -10.71
N GLN A 226 -19.07 5.67 -10.88
CA GLN A 226 -18.03 4.66 -10.68
C GLN A 226 -17.98 4.18 -9.22
N ILE A 227 -18.15 5.09 -8.25
CA ILE A 227 -18.29 4.73 -6.83
C ILE A 227 -19.48 3.80 -6.61
N GLY A 228 -20.63 4.08 -7.23
CA GLY A 228 -21.81 3.21 -7.14
C GLY A 228 -21.60 1.82 -7.77
N GLN A 229 -20.89 1.76 -8.90
CA GLN A 229 -20.54 0.51 -9.56
C GLN A 229 -19.59 -0.33 -8.70
N LEU A 230 -18.52 0.28 -8.17
CA LEU A 230 -17.58 -0.39 -7.26
C LEU A 230 -18.28 -0.89 -6.00
N TYR A 231 -19.15 -0.08 -5.41
CA TYR A 231 -19.92 -0.49 -4.24
C TYR A 231 -20.80 -1.72 -4.51
N SER A 232 -21.50 -1.75 -5.65
CA SER A 232 -22.28 -2.93 -6.06
C SER A 232 -21.39 -4.15 -6.22
N ARG A 233 -20.27 -4.00 -6.95
CA ARG A 233 -19.37 -5.11 -7.24
C ARG A 233 -18.72 -5.68 -5.98
N PHE A 234 -18.36 -4.83 -5.02
CA PHE A 234 -17.83 -5.28 -3.74
C PHE A 234 -18.86 -6.07 -2.93
N ASN A 235 -20.14 -5.67 -2.96
CA ASN A 235 -21.19 -6.43 -2.30
C ASN A 235 -21.41 -7.80 -2.96
N GLU A 236 -21.34 -7.87 -4.30
CA GLU A 236 -21.40 -9.15 -5.02
C GLU A 236 -20.23 -10.06 -4.64
N ILE A 237 -19.00 -9.54 -4.58
CA ILE A 237 -17.83 -10.29 -4.13
C ILE A 237 -18.02 -10.76 -2.68
N ASP A 238 -18.55 -9.92 -1.80
CA ASP A 238 -18.82 -10.32 -0.41
C ASP A 238 -19.85 -11.46 -0.33
N GLU A 239 -20.89 -11.43 -1.16
CA GLU A 239 -21.87 -12.51 -1.28
C GLU A 239 -21.25 -13.80 -1.83
N GLU A 240 -20.38 -13.71 -2.85
CA GLU A 240 -19.64 -14.83 -3.42
C GLU A 240 -18.72 -15.51 -2.37
N TYR A 241 -18.12 -14.73 -1.49
CA TYR A 241 -17.22 -15.22 -0.43
C TYR A 241 -17.95 -15.67 0.85
N GLY A 242 -19.23 -15.33 1.00
CA GLY A 242 -20.09 -15.79 2.10
C GLY A 242 -19.51 -15.48 3.48
N ASP A 243 -19.34 -16.52 4.31
CA ASP A 243 -18.85 -16.38 5.69
C ASP A 243 -17.32 -16.34 5.81
N ALA A 244 -16.57 -16.48 4.71
CA ALA A 244 -15.11 -16.59 4.78
C ALA A 244 -14.44 -15.37 5.45
N PRO A 245 -14.81 -14.10 5.15
CA PRO A 245 -14.26 -12.93 5.84
C PRO A 245 -14.48 -12.98 7.36
N GLU A 246 -15.65 -13.46 7.79
CA GLU A 246 -16.01 -13.56 9.21
C GLU A 246 -15.24 -14.70 9.90
N ARG A 247 -15.08 -15.86 9.25
CA ARG A 247 -14.24 -16.96 9.78
C ARG A 247 -12.79 -16.52 9.99
N HIS A 248 -12.26 -15.74 9.07
CA HIS A 248 -10.93 -15.13 9.20
C HIS A 248 -10.85 -14.13 10.36
N ARG A 249 -11.88 -13.31 10.56
CA ARG A 249 -11.97 -12.40 11.72
C ARG A 249 -11.94 -13.17 13.04
N ILE A 250 -12.73 -14.22 13.15
CA ILE A 250 -12.79 -15.09 14.35
C ILE A 250 -11.43 -15.73 14.61
N PHE A 251 -10.76 -16.26 13.56
CA PHE A 251 -9.41 -16.83 13.70
C PHE A 251 -8.42 -15.82 14.30
N ILE A 252 -8.42 -14.56 13.85
CA ILE A 252 -7.54 -13.53 14.42
C ILE A 252 -7.90 -13.23 15.88
N GLU A 253 -9.18 -13.19 16.23
CA GLU A 253 -9.64 -12.94 17.62
C GLU A 253 -9.28 -14.05 18.59
N GLU A 254 -9.38 -15.30 18.15
CA GLU A 254 -8.91 -16.46 18.92
C GLU A 254 -7.40 -16.40 19.14
N LEU A 255 -6.65 -15.98 18.12
CA LEU A 255 -5.20 -15.87 18.18
C LEU A 255 -4.75 -14.72 19.09
N GLU A 256 -5.44 -13.58 19.05
CA GLU A 256 -5.25 -12.48 20.00
C GLU A 256 -5.53 -12.93 21.43
N SER A 257 -6.62 -13.68 21.65
CA SER A 257 -6.94 -14.23 22.98
C SER A 257 -5.88 -15.22 23.51
N LYS A 258 -5.13 -15.85 22.61
CA LYS A 258 -4.05 -16.79 22.95
C LYS A 258 -2.71 -16.09 23.25
N PHE A 259 -2.42 -14.94 22.62
CA PHE A 259 -1.09 -14.32 22.64
C PHE A 259 -1.02 -12.91 23.25
N CYS A 260 -2.16 -12.24 23.48
CA CYS A 260 -2.25 -10.89 24.03
C CYS A 260 -2.73 -10.86 25.49
#